data_AF-A0A511ZD00-F1
#
_entry.id   AF-A0A511ZD00-F1
#
_cell.length_a   1.000
_cell.length_b   1.000
_cell.length_c   1.000
_cell.angle_alpha   90.00
_cell.angle_beta   90.00
_cell.angle_gamma   90.00
#
_symmetry.space_group_name_H-M   'P 1'
#
loop_
_entity.id
_entity.type
_entity.pdbx_description
1 polymer ?
#
loop_
_entity_poly.entity_id
_entity_poly.type
_entity_poly.pdbx_seq_one_letter_code
_entity_poly.pdbx_strand_id
1 'polypeptide(L)'
;MRKRIILFIYIAMISLVACRQQNELFNNENITSIEIQNWDNDELVSTVTDEALINDLIEELESANSSSTANIDIPGADYRLLFSNDDKVVQELGYYIEEKNFNGTTGQFIDMEAGNHYGVTKELPVTEEK
;
A
#
# COMPACT_ATOMS: atom_id res chain seq x y z
N MET A 1 -15.67 -0.74 -48.90
CA MET A 1 -14.79 0.13 -48.07
C MET A 1 -15.42 0.55 -46.74
N ARG A 2 -16.69 0.98 -46.68
CA ARG A 2 -17.39 1.36 -45.42
C ARG A 2 -17.41 0.26 -44.33
N LYS A 3 -17.52 -1.03 -44.70
CA LYS A 3 -17.54 -2.15 -43.75
C LYS A 3 -16.18 -2.43 -43.06
N ARG A 4 -15.05 -2.04 -43.67
CA ARG A 4 -13.70 -2.24 -43.09
C ARG A 4 -13.34 -1.15 -42.08
N ILE A 5 -13.91 0.05 -42.23
CA ILE A 5 -13.72 1.18 -41.31
C ILE A 5 -14.48 0.93 -39.99
N ILE A 6 -15.68 0.36 -40.05
CA ILE A 6 -16.48 0.01 -38.85
C ILE A 6 -15.77 -1.04 -38.00
N LEU A 7 -15.08 -2.01 -38.62
CA LEU A 7 -14.33 -3.05 -37.91
C LEU A 7 -13.13 -2.47 -37.14
N PHE A 8 -12.44 -1.47 -37.71
CA PHE A 8 -11.32 -0.79 -37.07
C PHE A 8 -11.74 0.05 -35.86
N ILE A 9 -12.94 0.65 -35.90
CA ILE A 9 -13.51 1.41 -34.78
C ILE A 9 -13.89 0.49 -33.62
N TYR A 10 -14.40 -0.72 -33.91
CA TYR A 10 -14.72 -1.71 -32.87
C TYR A 10 -13.47 -2.26 -32.17
N ILE A 11 -12.37 -2.44 -32.89
CA ILE A 11 -11.10 -2.93 -32.31
C ILE A 11 -10.43 -1.86 -31.43
N ALA A 12 -10.56 -0.58 -31.78
CA ALA A 12 -9.99 0.52 -31.00
C ALA A 12 -10.71 0.80 -29.67
N MET A 13 -11.99 0.40 -29.52
CA MET A 13 -12.71 0.54 -28.24
C MET A 13 -12.33 -0.53 -27.20
N ILE A 14 -11.81 -1.69 -27.62
CA ILE A 14 -11.51 -2.81 -26.70
C ILE A 14 -10.17 -2.60 -25.98
N SER A 15 -9.25 -1.79 -26.52
CA SER A 15 -7.94 -1.54 -25.90
C SER A 15 -7.96 -0.56 -24.71
N LEU A 16 -9.09 0.06 -24.38
CA LEU A 16 -9.20 1.03 -23.28
C LEU A 16 -9.66 0.41 -21.95
N VAL A 17 -9.94 -0.90 -21.89
CA VAL A 17 -10.36 -1.59 -20.65
C VAL A 17 -9.18 -2.25 -19.91
N ALA A 18 -7.96 -2.17 -20.45
CA ALA A 18 -6.79 -2.88 -19.90
C ALA A 18 -6.08 -2.20 -18.71
N CYS A 19 -6.57 -1.05 -18.22
CA CYS A 19 -6.00 -0.42 -17.02
C CYS A 19 -7.04 -0.33 -15.90
N ARG A 20 -7.41 -1.48 -15.35
CA ARG A 20 -7.87 -1.54 -13.95
C ARG A 20 -7.18 -2.72 -13.30
N GLN A 21 -5.89 -2.54 -13.04
CA GLN A 21 -5.21 -3.38 -12.07
C GLN A 21 -5.60 -2.84 -10.70
N GLN A 22 -6.77 -3.26 -10.20
CA GLN A 22 -7.01 -3.24 -8.76
C GLN A 22 -6.02 -4.25 -8.19
N ASN A 23 -4.84 -3.78 -7.78
CA ASN A 23 -4.00 -4.56 -6.89
C ASN A 23 -4.75 -4.56 -5.55
N GLU A 24 -5.40 -5.67 -5.23
CA GLU A 24 -5.99 -5.87 -3.91
C GLU A 24 -4.83 -6.07 -2.93
N LEU A 25 -4.42 -5.00 -2.27
CA LEU A 25 -3.25 -4.97 -1.38
C LEU A 25 -3.30 -6.08 -0.31
N PHE A 26 -4.52 -6.43 0.13
CA PHE A 26 -4.76 -7.46 1.13
C PHE A 26 -5.51 -8.70 0.58
N ASN A 27 -5.73 -8.81 -0.74
CA ASN A 27 -6.42 -9.94 -1.38
C ASN A 27 -7.76 -10.35 -0.74
N ASN A 28 -8.53 -9.37 -0.22
CA ASN A 28 -9.76 -9.60 0.56
C ASN A 28 -9.59 -10.48 1.83
N GLU A 29 -8.37 -10.64 2.34
CA GLU A 29 -8.11 -11.30 3.63
C GLU A 29 -8.56 -10.39 4.79
N ASN A 30 -9.08 -11.00 5.85
CA ASN A 30 -9.49 -10.28 7.05
C ASN A 30 -8.28 -10.07 7.97
N ILE A 31 -7.79 -8.84 8.08
CA ILE A 31 -6.67 -8.52 8.95
C ILE A 31 -7.15 -8.37 10.39
N THR A 32 -6.58 -9.16 11.29
CA THR A 32 -6.93 -9.16 12.72
C THR A 32 -5.93 -8.39 13.57
N SER A 33 -4.70 -8.21 13.07
CA SER A 33 -3.65 -7.51 13.80
C SER A 33 -2.64 -6.86 12.86
N ILE A 34 -1.97 -5.81 13.37
CA ILE A 34 -0.81 -5.20 12.73
C ILE A 34 0.32 -5.16 13.75
N GLU A 35 1.40 -5.89 13.49
CA GLU A 35 2.63 -5.72 14.26
C GLU A 35 3.43 -4.55 13.70
N ILE A 36 3.89 -3.69 14.58
CA ILE A 36 4.80 -2.59 14.25
C ILE A 36 6.16 -2.96 14.79
N GLN A 37 7.13 -3.13 13.89
CA GLN A 37 8.49 -3.51 14.22
C GLN A 37 9.45 -2.41 13.79
N ASN A 38 10.55 -2.20 14.51
CA ASN A 38 11.60 -1.31 14.05
C ASN A 38 12.24 -1.87 12.77
N TRP A 39 12.44 -1.01 11.79
CA TRP A 39 12.88 -1.43 10.45
C TRP A 39 14.27 -2.07 10.42
N ASP A 40 15.19 -1.59 11.28
CA ASP A 40 16.60 -1.96 11.23
C ASP A 40 16.92 -3.23 12.03
N ASN A 41 16.17 -3.51 13.09
CA ASN A 41 16.48 -4.59 14.04
C ASN A 41 15.33 -5.60 14.26
N ASP A 42 14.20 -5.44 13.56
CA ASP A 42 13.00 -6.28 13.68
C ASP A 42 12.40 -6.34 15.11
N GLU A 43 12.75 -5.40 15.99
CA GLU A 43 12.22 -5.34 17.35
C GLU A 43 10.75 -4.95 17.33
N LEU A 44 9.90 -5.75 17.98
CA LEU A 44 8.48 -5.45 18.14
C LEU A 44 8.28 -4.22 19.02
N VAL A 45 7.69 -3.17 18.45
CA VAL A 45 7.40 -1.90 19.10
C VAL A 45 5.99 -1.89 19.67
N SER A 46 5.02 -2.37 18.89
CA SER A 46 3.61 -2.35 19.25
C SER A 46 2.81 -3.36 18.43
N THR A 47 1.64 -3.72 18.92
CA THR A 47 0.67 -4.54 18.18
C THR A 47 -0.68 -3.85 18.21
N VAL A 48 -1.22 -3.55 17.03
CA VAL A 48 -2.56 -3.01 16.87
C VAL A 48 -3.55 -4.15 16.70
N THR A 49 -4.60 -4.16 17.51
CA THR A 49 -5.72 -5.13 17.44
C THR A 49 -7.09 -4.44 17.45
N ASP A 50 -7.11 -3.10 17.37
CA ASP A 50 -8.34 -2.32 17.25
C ASP A 50 -8.90 -2.51 15.83
N GLU A 51 -9.98 -3.29 15.74
CA GLU A 51 -10.65 -3.62 14.47
C GLU A 51 -11.09 -2.37 13.70
N ALA A 52 -11.56 -1.32 14.39
CA ALA A 52 -12.00 -0.11 13.71
C ALA A 52 -10.81 0.64 13.10
N LEU A 53 -9.70 0.76 13.82
CA LEU A 53 -8.48 1.39 13.30
C LEU A 53 -7.89 0.59 12.13
N ILE A 54 -7.86 -0.75 12.23
CA ILE A 54 -7.32 -1.63 11.18
C ILE A 54 -8.16 -1.51 9.90
N ASN A 55 -9.49 -1.63 10.01
CA ASN A 55 -10.37 -1.55 8.85
C ASN A 55 -10.29 -0.18 8.17
N ASP A 56 -10.25 0.90 8.96
CA ASP A 56 -10.11 2.28 8.47
C ASP A 56 -8.76 2.51 7.77
N LEU A 57 -7.67 1.93 8.27
CA LEU A 57 -6.36 1.97 7.59
C LEU A 57 -6.36 1.17 6.28
N ILE A 58 -6.95 -0.02 6.27
CA ILE A 58 -7.03 -0.87 5.08
C ILE A 58 -7.83 -0.18 3.97
N GLU A 59 -9.00 0.38 4.31
CA GLU A 59 -9.84 1.11 3.35
C GLU A 59 -9.09 2.30 2.74
N GLU A 60 -8.36 3.06 3.56
CA GLU A 60 -7.52 4.16 3.06
C GLU A 60 -6.41 3.67 2.15
N LEU A 61 -5.69 2.60 2.52
CA LEU A 61 -4.60 2.06 1.70
C LEU A 61 -5.08 1.50 0.36
N GLU A 62 -6.20 0.77 0.34
CA GLU A 62 -6.75 0.19 -0.89
C GLU A 62 -7.36 1.23 -1.84
N SER A 63 -7.82 2.37 -1.30
CA SER A 63 -8.38 3.47 -2.08
C SER A 63 -7.38 4.58 -2.41
N ALA A 64 -6.20 4.55 -1.81
CA ALA A 64 -5.18 5.57 -1.97
C ALA A 64 -4.69 5.68 -3.42
N ASN A 65 -4.29 6.91 -3.79
CA ASN A 65 -3.38 7.02 -4.92
C ASN A 65 -2.03 6.40 -4.54
N SER A 66 -1.34 5.87 -5.54
CA SER A 66 0.02 5.37 -5.35
C SER A 66 0.94 5.92 -6.42
N SER A 67 2.22 5.92 -6.12
CA SER A 67 3.27 6.24 -7.07
C SER A 67 4.36 5.19 -7.01
N SER A 68 4.81 4.76 -8.19
CA SER A 68 5.90 3.80 -8.27
C SER A 68 7.20 4.43 -7.75
N THR A 69 7.95 3.66 -6.99
CA THR A 69 9.24 4.03 -6.41
C THR A 69 10.42 3.29 -7.04
N ALA A 70 10.15 2.39 -8.01
CA ALA A 70 11.14 1.47 -8.59
C ALA A 70 12.39 2.13 -9.22
N ASN A 71 12.36 3.42 -9.53
CA ASN A 71 13.46 4.15 -10.19
C ASN A 71 14.07 5.26 -9.32
N ILE A 72 13.73 5.32 -8.04
CA ILE A 72 14.30 6.31 -7.12
C ILE A 72 14.94 5.59 -5.93
N ASP A 73 16.04 6.15 -5.44
CA ASP A 73 16.71 5.67 -4.24
C ASP A 73 15.91 6.17 -3.02
N ILE A 74 15.32 5.23 -2.27
CA ILE A 74 14.43 5.53 -1.14
C ILE A 74 15.09 5.07 0.15
N PRO A 75 15.11 5.91 1.20
CA PRO A 75 15.58 5.50 2.52
C PRO A 75 14.70 4.39 3.10
N GLY A 76 15.30 3.52 3.91
CA GLY A 76 14.56 2.59 4.77
C GLY A 76 13.43 3.30 5.53
N ALA A 77 12.32 2.60 5.76
CA ALA A 77 11.25 3.12 6.58
C ALA A 77 11.67 3.19 8.05
N ASP A 78 10.94 3.93 8.88
CA ASP A 78 11.23 3.98 10.32
C ASP A 78 10.75 2.67 10.99
N TYR A 79 9.62 2.15 10.51
CA TYR A 79 9.01 0.91 10.99
C TYR A 79 8.61 -0.01 9.84
N ARG A 80 8.57 -1.31 10.13
CA ARG A 80 7.92 -2.35 9.34
C ARG A 80 6.56 -2.65 9.96
N LEU A 81 5.54 -2.76 9.12
CA LEU A 81 4.19 -3.14 9.48
C LEU A 81 3.90 -4.53 8.92
N LEU A 82 3.56 -5.47 9.79
CA LEU A 82 3.12 -6.81 9.40
C LEU A 82 1.62 -6.92 9.64
N PHE A 83 0.85 -6.95 8.54
CA PHE A 83 -0.60 -7.14 8.58
C PHE A 83 -0.89 -8.62 8.59
N SER A 84 -1.54 -9.11 9.65
CA SER A 84 -1.78 -10.54 9.85
C SER A 84 -3.26 -10.88 9.97
N ASN A 85 -3.62 -12.04 9.43
CA ASN A 85 -4.86 -12.73 9.73
C ASN A 85 -4.52 -13.89 10.66
N ASP A 86 -4.92 -13.76 11.93
CA ASP A 86 -4.43 -14.56 13.05
C ASP A 86 -2.89 -14.57 13.09
N ASP A 87 -2.26 -15.74 12.91
CA ASP A 87 -0.80 -15.94 12.95
C ASP A 87 -0.14 -15.86 11.56
N LYS A 88 -0.89 -15.57 10.50
CA LYS A 88 -0.39 -15.54 9.13
C LYS A 88 -0.23 -14.09 8.65
N VAL A 89 1.01 -13.69 8.39
CA VAL A 89 1.30 -12.42 7.70
C VAL A 89 0.73 -12.48 6.28
N VAL A 90 -0.14 -11.52 5.99
CA VAL A 90 -0.80 -11.33 4.69
C VAL A 90 -0.03 -10.32 3.85
N GLN A 91 0.41 -9.21 4.47
CA GLN A 91 1.10 -8.14 3.78
C GLN A 91 2.11 -7.45 4.69
N GLU A 92 3.21 -7.00 4.08
CA GLU A 92 4.24 -6.19 4.73
C GLU A 92 4.30 -4.81 4.08
N LEU A 93 4.39 -3.75 4.90
CA LEU A 93 4.64 -2.39 4.44
C LEU A 93 5.69 -1.70 5.31
N GLY A 94 6.44 -0.78 4.73
CA GLY A 94 7.20 0.22 5.48
C GLY A 94 6.30 1.37 5.91
N TYR A 95 6.56 1.92 7.10
CA TYR A 95 5.91 3.09 7.67
C TYR A 95 6.94 4.16 8.08
N TYR A 96 6.74 5.38 7.59
CA TYR A 96 7.52 6.55 7.97
C TYR A 96 6.77 7.36 9.03
N ILE A 97 7.46 7.77 10.09
CA ILE A 97 6.90 8.68 11.10
C ILE A 97 6.55 10.01 10.45
N GLU A 98 7.44 10.53 9.61
CA GLU A 98 7.23 11.76 8.87
C GLU A 98 6.71 11.49 7.46
N GLU A 99 5.78 12.30 6.98
CA GLU A 99 5.32 12.25 5.60
C GLU A 99 6.50 12.33 4.61
N LYS A 100 6.49 11.44 3.62
CA LYS A 100 7.43 11.46 2.50
C LYS A 100 6.70 11.79 1.22
N ASN A 101 7.32 12.62 0.38
CA ASN A 101 6.85 12.85 -0.97
C ASN A 101 7.74 12.09 -1.97
N PHE A 102 7.18 11.08 -2.60
CA PHE A 102 7.85 10.32 -3.65
C PHE A 102 7.05 10.42 -4.93
N ASN A 103 7.70 10.93 -5.99
CA ASN A 103 7.11 11.09 -7.31
C ASN A 103 5.78 11.85 -7.31
N GLY A 104 5.63 12.85 -6.42
CA GLY A 104 4.45 13.69 -6.32
C GLY A 104 3.34 13.16 -5.42
N THR A 105 3.49 11.97 -4.85
CA THR A 105 2.56 11.43 -3.84
C THR A 105 3.14 11.62 -2.45
N THR A 106 2.40 12.30 -1.58
CA THR A 106 2.73 12.48 -0.17
C THR A 106 2.02 11.44 0.67
N GLY A 107 2.73 10.75 1.55
CA GLY A 107 2.18 9.75 2.45
C GLY A 107 3.25 9.10 3.33
N GLN A 108 2.85 8.13 4.13
CA GLN A 108 3.70 7.48 5.14
C GLN A 108 3.91 5.98 4.91
N PHE A 109 3.24 5.39 3.92
CA PHE A 109 3.25 3.93 3.72
C PHE A 109 3.89 3.56 2.39
N ILE A 110 4.76 2.56 2.41
CA ILE A 110 5.46 2.09 1.23
C ILE A 110 5.48 0.57 1.17
N ASP A 111 5.17 0.01 0.00
CA ASP A 111 5.46 -1.38 -0.32
C ASP A 111 6.83 -1.41 -0.99
N MET A 112 7.84 -1.87 -0.25
CA MET A 112 9.22 -1.93 -0.76
C MET A 112 9.42 -3.07 -1.75
N GLU A 113 8.64 -4.15 -1.65
CA GLU A 113 8.72 -5.29 -2.57
C GLU A 113 8.10 -4.94 -3.92
N ALA A 114 6.89 -4.38 -3.91
CA ALA A 114 6.19 -3.96 -5.12
C ALA A 114 6.70 -2.61 -5.66
N GLY A 115 7.44 -1.85 -4.86
CA GLY A 115 7.96 -0.53 -5.20
C GLY A 115 6.85 0.49 -5.41
N ASN A 116 5.92 0.60 -4.45
CA ASN A 116 4.81 1.56 -4.46
C ASN A 116 4.75 2.37 -3.17
N HIS A 117 4.65 3.69 -3.30
CA HIS A 117 4.36 4.61 -2.19
C HIS A 117 2.88 4.98 -2.19
N TYR A 118 2.21 4.87 -1.05
CA TYR A 118 0.78 5.12 -0.90
C TYR A 118 0.55 6.50 -0.27
N GLY A 119 -0.38 7.27 -0.86
CA GLY A 119 -0.75 8.61 -0.40
C GLY A 119 -1.66 8.61 0.82
N VAL A 120 -1.29 7.88 1.86
CA VAL A 120 -2.01 7.79 3.14
C VAL A 120 -1.17 8.46 4.21
N THR A 121 -1.78 9.38 4.96
CA THR A 121 -1.21 9.97 6.17
C THR A 121 -2.08 9.56 7.34
N LYS A 122 -1.53 8.70 8.20
CA LYS A 122 -2.22 8.19 9.39
C LYS A 122 -1.20 7.89 10.47
N GLU A 123 -1.39 8.52 11.63
CA GLU A 123 -0.58 8.23 12.81
C GLU A 123 -0.95 6.87 13.40
N LEU A 124 0.02 5.98 13.49
CA LEU A 124 -0.10 4.70 14.19
C LEU A 124 0.38 4.83 15.64
N PRO A 125 -0.15 3.99 16.57
CA PRO A 125 0.25 4.01 17.96
C PRO A 125 1.65 3.40 18.14
N VAL A 126 2.67 4.18 17.77
CA VAL A 126 4.08 3.89 17.99
C VAL A 126 4.50 4.51 19.33
N THR A 127 4.80 3.66 20.31
CA THR A 127 5.38 4.11 21.58
C THR A 127 6.89 4.14 21.41
N GLU A 128 7.44 5.31 21.10
CA GLU A 128 8.88 5.51 21.26
C GLU A 128 9.18 5.58 22.76
N GLU A 129 9.79 4.53 23.32
CA GLU A 129 10.45 4.67 24.61
C GLU A 129 11.63 5.63 24.43
N LYS A 130 11.44 6.88 24.92
CA LYS A 130 12.49 7.91 24.99
C LYS A 130 13.55 7.59 26.03
#